data_AF-A0A645DQG2-F1
#
_entry.id   AF-A0A645DQG2-F1
#
_cell.length_a   1.000
_cell.length_b   1.000
_cell.length_c   1.000
_cell.angle_alpha   90.00
_cell.angle_beta   90.00
_cell.angle_gamma   90.00
#
_symmetry.space_group_name_H-M   'P 1'
#
loop_
_entity.id
_entity.type
_entity.pdbx_description
1 polymer ?
#
loop_
_entity_poly.entity_id
_entity_poly.type
_entity_poly.pdbx_seq_one_letter_code
_entity_poly.pdbx_strand_id
1 'polypeptide(L)' 'MAEVNPERLCVIRSTEQIAVPERGARLGNFGCAGIDGNESWVIASEWMQGPGEPGPENLRRCREHGSDNSIFIAKLRS' A
#
# COMPACT_ATOMS: atom_id res chain seq x y z
N MET A 1 -10.52 13.65 6.03
CA MET A 1 -9.81 12.47 6.58
C MET A 1 -10.45 11.23 5.98
N ALA A 2 -9.78 10.09 5.94
CA ALA A 2 -10.44 8.84 5.54
C ALA A 2 -11.39 8.40 6.65
N GLU A 3 -12.60 7.98 6.28
CA GLU A 3 -13.67 7.63 7.21
C GLU A 3 -14.13 6.20 6.96
N VAL A 4 -14.54 5.51 8.03
CA VAL A 4 -15.02 4.12 7.98
C VAL A 4 -16.52 4.11 8.19
N ASN A 5 -17.25 3.34 7.39
CA ASN A 5 -18.64 3.00 7.66
C ASN A 5 -18.67 1.81 8.65
N PRO A 6 -19.12 2.00 9.91
CA PRO A 6 -19.05 0.96 10.94
C PRO A 6 -20.06 -0.17 10.74
N GLU A 7 -21.14 0.05 9.98
CA GLU A 7 -22.13 -1.00 9.68
C GLU A 7 -21.66 -1.91 8.54
N ARG A 8 -21.06 -1.31 7.52
CA ARG A 8 -20.57 -2.01 6.32
C ARG A 8 -19.13 -2.50 6.44
N LEU A 9 -18.42 -2.09 7.50
CA LEU A 9 -17.03 -2.44 7.78
C LEU A 9 -16.08 -2.13 6.62
N CYS A 10 -16.26 -0.97 5.98
CA CYS A 10 -15.45 -0.52 4.84
C CYS A 10 -15.10 0.96 4.94
N VAL A 11 -14.04 1.38 4.26
CA VAL A 11 -13.76 2.81 4.07
C VAL A 11 -14.86 3.42 3.20
N ILE A 12 -15.27 4.64 3.50
CA ILE A 12 -16.18 5.41 2.67
C ILE A 12 -15.41 5.84 1.43
N ARG A 13 -15.81 5.35 0.26
CA ARG A 13 -15.06 5.53 -0.99
C ARG A 13 -14.72 6.99 -1.32
N SER A 14 -15.61 7.93 -1.04
CA SER A 14 -15.38 9.36 -1.30
C SER A 14 -14.37 10.01 -0.36
N THR A 15 -13.99 9.34 0.73
CA THR A 15 -13.01 9.83 1.71
C THR A 15 -11.71 9.02 1.68
N GLU A 16 -11.61 7.99 0.84
CA GLU A 16 -10.40 7.17 0.68
C GLU A 16 -9.17 8.03 0.39
N GLN A 17 -8.05 7.64 1.01
CA GLN A 17 -6.74 8.26 0.79
C GLN A 17 -5.72 7.18 0.49
N ILE A 18 -4.81 7.47 -0.44
CA ILE A 18 -3.72 6.58 -0.82
C ILE A 18 -2.65 6.64 0.29
N ALA A 19 -2.39 5.51 0.96
CA ALA A 19 -1.36 5.43 2.01
C ALA A 19 0.05 5.25 1.43
N VAL A 20 0.20 4.41 0.40
CA VAL A 20 1.46 4.17 -0.32
C VAL A 20 1.18 4.17 -1.83
N PRO A 21 2.12 4.59 -2.68
CA PRO A 21 1.88 4.63 -4.12
C PRO A 21 1.76 3.21 -4.70
N GLU A 22 0.96 3.08 -5.75
CA GLU A 22 0.90 1.88 -6.59
C GLU A 22 1.90 2.08 -7.75
N ARG A 23 2.88 1.19 -7.88
CA ARG A 23 3.98 1.30 -8.85
C ARG A 23 4.19 0.03 -9.68
N GLY A 24 3.16 -0.82 -9.76
CA GLY A 24 3.12 -2.04 -10.57
C GLY A 24 3.61 -3.31 -9.87
N ALA A 25 4.35 -3.20 -8.76
CA ALA A 25 4.63 -4.34 -7.89
C ALA A 25 3.45 -4.62 -6.95
N ARG A 26 3.20 -5.91 -6.68
CA ARG A 26 2.25 -6.32 -5.64
C ARG A 26 2.73 -5.82 -4.28
N LEU A 27 1.88 -5.09 -3.59
CA LEU A 27 2.07 -4.80 -2.17
C LEU A 27 1.57 -6.03 -1.40
N GLY A 28 2.48 -6.75 -0.76
CA GLY A 28 2.18 -8.00 -0.05
C GLY A 28 1.38 -7.77 1.24
N ASN A 29 1.68 -8.55 2.28
CA ASN A 29 1.19 -8.22 3.62
C ASN A 29 1.74 -6.85 4.06
N PHE A 30 0.96 -6.14 4.87
CA PHE A 30 1.37 -4.89 5.48
C PHE A 30 1.36 -5.01 7.00
N GLY A 31 2.19 -4.20 7.66
CA GLY A 31 2.18 -4.01 9.10
C GLY A 31 1.54 -2.68 9.47
N CYS A 32 0.90 -2.62 10.64
CA CYS A 32 0.41 -1.38 11.23
C CYS A 32 0.97 -1.21 12.63
N ALA A 33 1.28 0.03 13.01
CA ALA A 33 1.68 0.38 14.37
C ALA A 33 1.01 1.68 14.81
N GLY A 34 0.28 1.66 15.93
CA GLY A 34 -0.15 2.87 16.61
C GLY A 34 1.06 3.48 17.34
N ILE A 35 1.35 4.75 17.07
CA ILE A 35 2.47 5.47 17.69
C ILE A 35 1.98 6.25 18.91
N ASP A 36 0.90 7.02 18.73
CA ASP A 36 0.20 7.74 19.78
C ASP A 36 -1.30 7.93 19.43
N GLY A 37 -2.01 8.76 20.19
CA GLY A 37 -3.45 8.99 19.99
C GLY A 37 -3.82 9.69 18.68
N ASN A 38 -2.86 10.28 17.97
CA ASN A 38 -3.07 11.02 16.72
C ASN A 38 -2.26 10.45 15.54
N GLU A 39 -1.37 9.48 15.78
CA GLU A 39 -0.43 8.98 14.79
C GLU A 39 -0.41 7.45 14.71
N SER A 40 -0.49 6.95 13.49
CA SER A 40 -0.34 5.53 13.19
C SER A 40 0.44 5.34 11.90
N TRP A 41 1.25 4.28 11.84
CA TRP A 41 2.06 3.97 10.66
C TRP A 41 1.54 2.73 9.98
N VAL A 42 1.55 2.75 8.64
CA VAL A 42 1.36 1.58 7.79
C VAL A 42 2.66 1.31 7.05
N ILE A 43 3.16 0.09 7.15
CA ILE A 43 4.40 -0.35 6.53
C ILE A 43 4.07 -1.41 5.49
N ALA A 44 4.48 -1.18 4.25
CA ALA A 44 4.30 -2.12 3.16
C ALA A 44 5.58 -2.20 2.33
N SER A 45 5.86 -3.35 1.72
CA SER A 45 6.94 -3.50 0.77
C SER A 45 6.42 -3.88 -0.60
N GLU A 46 7.10 -3.40 -1.62
CA GLU A 46 6.95 -3.91 -2.96
C GLU A 46 7.49 -5.34 -3.01
N TRP A 47 6.62 -6.29 -3.32
CA TRP A 47 7.05 -7.59 -3.77
C TRP A 47 7.09 -7.53 -5.28
N MET A 48 8.29 -7.61 -5.87
CA MET A 48 8.56 -7.43 -7.30
C MET A 48 7.96 -8.57 -8.16
N GLN A 49 6.63 -8.62 -8.13
CA GLN A 49 5.71 -9.55 -8.75
C GLN A 49 4.47 -8.76 -9.21
N GLY A 50 4.33 -8.55 -10.51
CA GLY A 50 3.12 -8.05 -11.16
C GLY A 50 2.28 -9.19 -11.74
N PRO A 51 1.21 -8.89 -12.50
CA PRO A 51 0.38 -9.88 -13.17
C PRO A 51 1.16 -10.73 -14.19
N GLY A 52 0.87 -12.03 -14.24
CA GLY A 52 1.44 -12.99 -15.19
C GLY A 52 2.38 -14.00 -14.55
N GLU A 53 3.09 -14.77 -15.38
CA GLU A 53 4.00 -15.81 -14.91
C GLU A 53 5.22 -15.22 -14.17
N PRO A 54 5.73 -15.92 -13.14
CA PRO A 54 7.00 -15.57 -12.51
C PRO A 54 8.15 -15.63 -13.53
N GLY A 55 9.02 -14.63 -13.54
CA GLY A 55 10.20 -14.61 -14.40
C GLY A 55 10.77 -13.20 -14.63
N PRO A 56 11.83 -13.07 -15.45
CA PRO A 56 12.49 -11.80 -15.73
C PRO A 56 11.54 -10.72 -16.29
N GLU A 57 10.56 -11.11 -17.11
CA GLU A 57 9.56 -10.19 -17.66
C GLU A 57 8.68 -9.56 -16.58
N ASN A 58 8.43 -10.29 -15.49
CA ASN A 58 7.64 -9.78 -14.39
C ASN A 58 8.38 -8.63 -13.66
N LEU A 59 9.68 -8.81 -13.39
CA LEU A 59 10.54 -7.77 -12.82
C LEU A 59 10.60 -6.54 -13.71
N ARG A 60 10.71 -6.75 -15.04
CA ARG A 60 10.72 -5.66 -16.02
C ARG A 60 9.43 -4.85 -15.97
N ARG A 61 8.26 -5.49 -15.97
CA ARG A 61 6.95 -4.81 -15.88
C ARG A 61 6.83 -3.97 -14.61
N CYS A 62 7.23 -4.51 -13.46
CA CYS A 62 7.22 -3.76 -12.20
C CYS A 62 8.07 -2.49 -12.32
N ARG A 63 9.28 -2.59 -12.89
CA ARG A 63 10.17 -1.44 -13.08
C ARG A 63 9.64 -0.42 -14.08
N GLU A 64 8.97 -0.86 -15.14
CA GLU A 64 8.34 0.04 -16.13
C GLU A 64 7.23 0.91 -15.49
N HIS A 65 6.60 0.43 -14.42
CA HIS A 65 5.61 1.18 -13.64
C HIS A 65 6.24 1.93 -12.43
N GLY A 66 7.56 1.85 -12.27
CA GLY A 66 8.31 2.61 -11.28
C GLY A 66 8.61 1.87 -9.96
N SER A 67 8.27 0.59 -9.84
CA SER A 67 8.66 -0.20 -8.68
C SER A 67 10.15 -0.56 -8.71
N ASP A 68 10.78 -0.46 -7.55
CA ASP A 68 12.20 -0.64 -7.34
C ASP A 68 12.52 -1.47 -6.10
N ASN A 69 11.53 -2.22 -5.61
CA ASN A 69 11.59 -3.05 -4.41
C ASN A 69 11.67 -2.22 -3.12
N SER A 70 11.03 -1.05 -3.12
CA SER A 70 10.99 -0.16 -1.97
C SER A 70 10.21 -0.73 -0.80
N ILE A 71 10.59 -0.26 0.39
CA ILE A 71 9.77 -0.34 1.60
C ILE A 71 9.17 1.05 1.84
N PHE A 72 7.86 1.10 1.98
CA PHE A 72 7.13 2.31 2.31
C PHE A 72 6.76 2.33 3.78
N ILE A 73 6.89 3.50 4.39
CA ILE A 73 6.40 3.80 5.74
C ILE A 73 5.47 5.01 5.60
N ALA A 74 4.16 4.75 5.65
CA ALA A 74 3.13 5.77 5.53
C ALA A 74 2.69 6.24 6.92
N LYS A 75 2.86 7.54 7.19
CA LYS A 75 2.36 8.18 8.40
C LYS A 75 0.92 8.63 8.21
N LEU A 76 0.01 8.07 8.99
CA LEU A 76 -1.39 8.48 9.07
C LEU A 76 -1.58 9.39 10.28
N ARG A 77 -2.38 10.45 10.09
CA ARG A 77 -2.80 11.36 11.15
C ARG A 77 -4.31 11.34 11.26
N SER A 78 -4.78 11.16 12.50
CA SER A 78 -6.18 11.26 12.89
C SER A 78 -6.53 12.65 13.42
#